data_AF-A0A1G2FVY2-F1
#
_entry.id   AF-A0A1G2FVY2-F1
#
_cell.length_a   1.000
_cell.length_b   1.000
_cell.length_c   1.000
_cell.angle_alpha   90.00
_cell.angle_beta   90.00
_cell.angle_gamma   90.00
#
_symmetry.space_group_name_H-M   'P 1'
#
loop_
_entity.id
_entity.type
_entity.pdbx_description
1 polymer ?
#
loop_
_entity_poly.entity_id
_entity_poly.type
_entity_poly.pdbx_seq_one_letter_code
_entity_poly.pdbx_strand_id
1 'polypeptide(L)'
;MYGTFGILSFLFWPVVIIGLIVFFIRRGKKRSHPAADKEWYLQLTLSKEDAISQLFLLLSIFFFGVTLLAFNKDLGDLFSWRTILVITSVVGLASAYYFKAVYSLAFSLIGIASWWGAQAAEWIDDKDIKTSALFAGLVFVALLFYALGHFHERETKFKRFALVFLIFGIISVTGALFFLSTKSGIAVLGTMTEGASLFGSWQITLSLFVFLVSLIGVTFFSAVKKLMSPFEVLAVLALAALFGIIALLPQQTMFAQAGRSYEIYGGGELSGSGTLWAFIFNFVVFFELLGLMFSGYIRQESWLINLGALFLFLLIVVKYFDWFFTSLDKSIFFIGAGIFLFVVGWFMEKGRRYMISGIKTQSQKVS
;
A
#
# COMPACT_ATOMS: atom_id res chain seq x y z
N MET A 1 3.14 22.09 -22.96
CA MET A 1 3.77 20.76 -23.11
C MET A 1 3.90 20.05 -21.75
N TYR A 2 2.85 20.10 -20.90
CA TYR A 2 2.85 19.60 -19.52
C TYR A 2 1.90 18.40 -19.28
N GLY A 3 1.10 18.01 -20.28
CA GLY A 3 0.21 16.85 -20.20
C GLY A 3 0.93 15.49 -20.18
N THR A 4 2.19 15.43 -20.58
CA THR A 4 2.97 14.18 -20.62
C THR A 4 3.46 13.70 -19.25
N PHE A 5 3.57 14.60 -18.26
CA PHE A 5 4.01 14.23 -16.90
C PHE A 5 2.91 13.52 -16.09
N GLY A 6 1.65 13.95 -16.24
CA GLY A 6 0.50 13.26 -15.63
C GLY A 6 0.30 11.86 -16.21
N ILE A 7 0.60 11.68 -17.51
CA ILE A 7 0.51 10.38 -18.17
C ILE A 7 1.62 9.44 -17.67
N LEU A 8 2.85 9.93 -17.46
CA LEU A 8 3.94 9.11 -16.92
C LEU A 8 3.71 8.69 -15.46
N SER A 9 3.18 9.57 -14.60
CA SER A 9 2.81 9.18 -13.22
C SER A 9 1.61 8.24 -13.18
N PHE A 10 0.66 8.38 -14.12
CA PHE A 10 -0.48 7.47 -14.27
C PHE A 10 -0.06 6.10 -14.81
N LEU A 11 0.88 6.03 -15.76
CA LEU A 11 1.41 4.78 -16.32
C LEU A 11 2.40 4.06 -15.40
N PHE A 12 3.01 4.77 -14.45
CA PHE A 12 3.91 4.19 -13.46
C PHE A 12 3.23 3.10 -12.63
N TRP A 13 2.02 3.35 -12.13
CA TRP A 13 1.27 2.40 -11.30
C TRP A 13 0.92 1.08 -12.02
N PRO A 14 0.37 1.09 -13.25
CA PRO A 14 0.21 -0.11 -14.06
C PRO A 14 1.50 -0.88 -14.28
N VAL A 15 2.63 -0.20 -14.56
CA VAL A 15 3.92 -0.87 -14.78
C VAL A 15 4.44 -1.51 -13.49
N VAL A 16 4.28 -0.85 -12.33
CA VAL A 16 4.64 -1.41 -11.02
C VAL A 16 3.75 -2.62 -10.69
N ILE A 17 2.43 -2.52 -10.92
CA ILE A 17 1.48 -3.62 -10.71
C ILE A 17 1.82 -4.80 -11.62
N ILE A 18 2.06 -4.56 -12.92
CA ILE A 18 2.46 -5.60 -13.88
C ILE A 18 3.81 -6.19 -13.49
N GLY A 19 4.78 -5.37 -13.09
CA GLY A 19 6.10 -5.79 -12.63
C GLY A 19 6.02 -6.70 -11.40
N LEU A 20 5.17 -6.35 -10.42
CA LEU A 20 4.89 -7.18 -9.25
C LEU A 20 4.23 -8.50 -9.64
N ILE A 21 3.20 -8.48 -10.50
CA ILE A 21 2.53 -9.67 -11.01
C ILE A 21 3.53 -10.60 -11.72
N VAL A 22 4.34 -10.06 -12.62
CA VAL A 22 5.37 -10.82 -13.36
C VAL A 22 6.44 -11.36 -12.42
N PHE A 23 6.85 -10.60 -11.41
CA PHE A 23 7.82 -11.02 -10.40
C PHE A 23 7.33 -12.25 -9.60
N PHE A 24 6.08 -12.20 -9.11
CA PHE A 24 5.48 -13.33 -8.40
C PHE A 24 5.27 -14.55 -9.31
N ILE A 25 4.84 -14.35 -10.57
CA ILE A 25 4.64 -15.44 -11.54
C ILE A 25 5.96 -16.10 -11.94
N ARG A 26 7.01 -15.33 -12.26
CA ARG A 26 8.31 -15.89 -12.69
C ARG A 26 8.99 -16.70 -11.58
N ARG A 27 8.81 -16.30 -10.32
CA ARG A 27 9.40 -17.00 -9.18
C ARG A 27 8.80 -18.39 -8.97
N GLY A 28 7.53 -18.60 -9.31
CA GLY A 28 6.84 -19.89 -9.23
C GLY A 28 7.36 -20.97 -10.19
N LYS A 29 8.23 -20.66 -11.16
CA LYS A 29 8.74 -21.66 -12.14
C LYS A 29 9.93 -22.50 -11.68
N LYS A 30 10.51 -22.25 -10.50
CA LYS A 30 11.56 -23.15 -9.97
C LYS A 30 10.91 -24.42 -9.43
N ARG A 31 11.04 -25.50 -10.20
CA ARG A 31 10.66 -26.88 -9.85
C ARG A 31 11.44 -27.34 -8.62
N SER A 32 10.94 -27.03 -7.44
CA SER A 32 11.30 -27.71 -6.19
C SER A 32 10.05 -28.43 -5.69
N HIS A 33 10.19 -29.65 -5.18
CA HIS A 33 9.07 -30.36 -4.60
C HIS A 33 8.45 -29.54 -3.45
N PRO A 34 7.11 -29.37 -3.38
CA PRO A 34 6.46 -28.50 -2.41
C PRO A 34 6.75 -28.84 -0.95
N ALA A 35 7.11 -30.09 -0.65
CA ALA A 35 7.41 -30.56 0.70
C ALA A 35 8.80 -30.12 1.21
N ALA A 36 9.72 -29.74 0.33
CA ALA A 36 11.08 -29.32 0.70
C ALA A 36 11.28 -27.80 0.63
N ASP A 37 10.29 -27.04 0.16
CA ASP A 37 10.39 -25.59 -0.02
C ASP A 37 9.84 -24.83 1.20
N LYS A 38 10.74 -24.21 1.96
CA LYS A 38 10.41 -23.36 3.12
C LYS A 38 9.50 -22.18 2.72
N GLU A 39 9.45 -21.84 1.43
CA GLU A 39 8.66 -20.73 0.85
C GLU A 39 7.39 -21.19 0.09
N TRP A 40 6.86 -22.40 0.34
CA TRP A 40 5.66 -22.91 -0.38
C TRP A 40 4.46 -21.94 -0.36
N TYR A 41 4.30 -21.18 0.72
CA TYR A 41 3.19 -20.24 0.91
C TYR A 41 3.25 -19.02 -0.02
N LEU A 42 4.39 -18.77 -0.68
CA LEU A 42 4.50 -17.77 -1.75
C LEU A 42 3.71 -18.16 -3.01
N GLN A 43 3.37 -19.44 -3.16
CA GLN A 43 2.54 -19.92 -4.26
C GLN A 43 1.07 -19.61 -3.96
N LEU A 44 0.49 -18.67 -4.73
CA LEU A 44 -0.92 -18.31 -4.60
C LEU A 44 -1.85 -19.51 -4.88
N THR A 45 -1.41 -20.44 -5.72
CA THR A 45 -2.15 -21.65 -6.13
C THR A 45 -1.24 -22.86 -6.04
N LEU A 46 -1.71 -23.94 -5.41
CA LEU A 46 -0.92 -25.17 -5.24
C LEU A 46 -0.94 -26.05 -6.49
N SER A 47 -2.00 -25.96 -7.28
CA SER A 47 -2.16 -26.69 -8.54
C SER A 47 -2.94 -25.85 -9.55
N LYS A 48 -3.00 -26.31 -10.81
CA LYS A 48 -3.81 -25.65 -11.85
C LYS A 48 -5.30 -25.77 -11.53
N GLU A 49 -5.71 -26.89 -10.97
CA GLU A 49 -7.09 -27.15 -10.55
C GLU A 49 -7.49 -26.23 -9.40
N ASP A 50 -6.60 -26.01 -8.42
CA ASP A 50 -6.79 -25.03 -7.34
C ASP A 50 -6.95 -23.62 -7.91
N ALA A 51 -6.10 -23.22 -8.87
CA ALA A 51 -6.20 -21.92 -9.53
C ALA A 51 -7.55 -21.72 -10.24
N ILE A 52 -8.00 -22.73 -10.99
CA ILE A 52 -9.27 -22.70 -11.72
C ILE A 52 -10.45 -22.65 -10.74
N SER A 53 -10.42 -23.45 -9.67
CA SER A 53 -11.46 -23.44 -8.64
C SER A 53 -11.58 -22.09 -7.94
N GLN A 54 -10.44 -21.48 -7.54
CA GLN A 54 -10.42 -20.16 -6.93
C GLN A 54 -10.92 -19.08 -7.90
N LEU A 55 -10.60 -19.19 -9.20
CA LEU A 55 -11.08 -18.28 -10.23
C LEU A 55 -12.60 -18.38 -10.41
N PHE A 56 -13.16 -19.59 -10.47
CA PHE A 56 -14.61 -19.78 -10.55
C PHE A 56 -15.33 -19.25 -9.32
N LEU A 57 -14.77 -19.46 -8.13
CA LEU A 57 -15.33 -18.89 -6.90
C LEU A 57 -15.33 -17.36 -6.95
N LEU A 58 -14.21 -16.75 -7.34
CA LEU A 58 -14.11 -15.30 -7.50
C LEU A 58 -15.14 -14.77 -8.52
N LEU A 59 -15.27 -15.45 -9.67
CA LEU A 59 -16.21 -15.08 -10.72
C LEU A 59 -17.66 -15.18 -10.21
N SER A 60 -17.98 -16.21 -9.43
CA SER A 60 -19.29 -16.36 -8.78
C SER A 60 -19.59 -15.20 -7.83
N ILE A 61 -18.61 -14.69 -7.08
CA ILE A 61 -18.78 -13.54 -6.19
C ILE A 61 -19.01 -12.26 -6.99
N PHE A 62 -18.30 -12.06 -8.11
CA PHE A 62 -18.55 -10.93 -8.99
C PHE A 62 -19.93 -10.99 -9.63
N PHE A 63 -20.36 -12.15 -10.13
CA PHE A 63 -21.70 -12.30 -10.66
C PHE A 63 -22.77 -12.10 -9.59
N PHE A 64 -22.51 -12.53 -8.35
CA PHE A 64 -23.39 -12.23 -7.22
C PHE A 64 -23.53 -10.71 -7.01
N GLY A 65 -22.43 -9.96 -6.98
CA GLY A 65 -22.47 -8.50 -6.86
C GLY A 65 -23.18 -7.81 -8.03
N VAL A 66 -22.94 -8.25 -9.27
CA VAL A 66 -23.62 -7.72 -10.46
C VAL A 66 -25.11 -8.04 -10.43
N THR A 67 -25.49 -9.26 -10.00
CA THR A 67 -26.90 -9.66 -9.86
C THR A 67 -27.60 -8.83 -8.79
N LEU A 68 -26.94 -8.57 -7.65
CA LEU A 68 -27.46 -7.67 -6.63
C LEU A 68 -27.66 -6.25 -7.16
N LEU A 69 -26.73 -5.72 -7.96
CA LEU A 69 -26.87 -4.41 -8.60
C LEU A 69 -28.04 -4.37 -9.58
N ALA A 70 -28.19 -5.38 -10.44
CA ALA A 70 -29.30 -5.47 -11.38
C ALA A 70 -30.64 -5.57 -10.66
N PHE A 71 -30.73 -6.45 -9.66
CA PHE A 71 -31.93 -6.63 -8.86
C PHE A 71 -32.30 -5.36 -8.07
N ASN A 72 -31.31 -4.65 -7.52
CA ASN A 72 -31.54 -3.37 -6.85
C ASN A 72 -32.11 -2.33 -7.81
N LYS A 73 -31.61 -2.27 -9.05
CA LYS A 73 -32.12 -1.37 -10.08
C LYS A 73 -33.57 -1.70 -10.45
N ASP A 74 -33.89 -2.98 -10.62
CA ASP A 74 -35.24 -3.43 -10.95
C ASP A 74 -36.25 -3.15 -9.81
N LEU A 75 -35.78 -3.09 -8.56
CA LEU A 75 -36.57 -2.71 -7.39
C LEU A 75 -36.65 -1.19 -7.15
N GLY A 76 -36.10 -0.37 -8.04
CA GLY A 76 -36.14 1.10 -7.92
C GLY A 76 -35.06 1.68 -7.00
N ASP A 77 -33.86 1.07 -6.97
CA ASP A 77 -32.67 1.56 -6.29
C ASP A 77 -32.81 1.73 -4.76
N LEU A 78 -33.36 0.72 -4.10
CA LEU A 78 -33.56 0.70 -2.64
C LEU A 78 -32.26 0.86 -1.83
N PHE A 79 -31.16 0.29 -2.33
CA PHE A 79 -29.85 0.35 -1.70
C PHE A 79 -28.87 1.18 -2.52
N SER A 80 -27.94 1.85 -1.84
CA SER A 80 -26.81 2.47 -2.52
C SER A 80 -25.88 1.41 -3.13
N TRP A 81 -25.23 1.73 -4.25
CA TRP A 81 -24.22 0.84 -4.85
C TRP A 81 -23.07 0.54 -3.88
N ARG A 82 -22.77 1.46 -2.95
CA ARG A 82 -21.78 1.27 -1.87
C ARG A 82 -22.21 0.16 -0.90
N THR A 83 -23.49 0.10 -0.55
CA THR A 83 -24.04 -0.99 0.28
C THR A 83 -23.88 -2.35 -0.41
N ILE A 84 -24.12 -2.41 -1.72
CA ILE A 84 -23.96 -3.65 -2.48
C ILE A 84 -22.48 -4.05 -2.57
N LEU A 85 -21.58 -3.07 -2.72
CA LEU A 85 -20.13 -3.30 -2.70
C LEU A 85 -19.66 -3.90 -1.37
N VAL A 86 -20.12 -3.38 -0.22
CA VAL A 86 -19.73 -3.95 1.08
C VAL A 86 -20.33 -5.34 1.30
N ILE A 87 -21.60 -5.56 0.94
CA ILE A 87 -22.22 -6.89 1.05
C ILE A 87 -21.42 -7.91 0.22
N THR A 88 -21.13 -7.58 -1.04
CA THR A 88 -20.36 -8.47 -1.92
C THR A 88 -18.97 -8.75 -1.36
N SER A 89 -18.30 -7.74 -0.81
CA SER A 89 -16.97 -7.89 -0.24
C SER A 89 -16.97 -8.71 1.06
N VAL A 90 -17.98 -8.56 1.90
CA VAL A 90 -18.15 -9.35 3.15
C VAL A 90 -18.46 -10.80 2.81
N VAL A 91 -19.36 -11.06 1.85
CA VAL A 91 -19.64 -12.41 1.35
C VAL A 91 -18.37 -13.03 0.76
N GLY A 92 -17.61 -12.26 -0.03
CA GLY A 92 -16.36 -12.69 -0.62
C GLY A 92 -15.25 -12.99 0.41
N LEU A 93 -15.20 -12.24 1.51
CA LEU A 93 -14.33 -12.57 2.65
C LEU A 93 -14.78 -13.86 3.33
N ALA A 94 -16.07 -13.99 3.64
CA ALA A 94 -16.60 -15.17 4.31
C ALA A 94 -16.35 -16.44 3.48
N SER A 95 -16.62 -16.39 2.18
CA SER A 95 -16.31 -17.48 1.25
C SER A 95 -14.81 -17.74 1.14
N ALA A 96 -13.97 -16.70 1.16
CA ALA A 96 -12.52 -16.87 1.15
C ALA A 96 -12.04 -17.66 2.36
N TYR A 97 -12.47 -17.31 3.58
CA TYR A 97 -12.09 -18.04 4.79
C TYR A 97 -12.65 -19.45 4.83
N TYR A 98 -13.89 -19.65 4.37
CA TYR A 98 -14.52 -20.96 4.34
C TYR A 98 -13.83 -21.92 3.35
N PHE A 99 -13.61 -21.47 2.11
CA PHE A 99 -13.02 -22.28 1.04
C PHE A 99 -11.49 -22.19 0.97
N LYS A 100 -10.86 -21.39 1.84
CA LYS A 100 -9.41 -21.10 1.83
C LYS A 100 -8.93 -20.52 0.48
N ALA A 101 -9.78 -19.72 -0.17
CA ALA A 101 -9.54 -19.18 -1.50
C ALA A 101 -8.80 -17.84 -1.45
N VAL A 102 -7.57 -17.83 -1.95
CA VAL A 102 -6.64 -16.68 -1.88
C VAL A 102 -7.08 -15.55 -2.81
N TYR A 103 -7.56 -15.87 -4.02
CA TYR A 103 -8.05 -14.86 -4.97
C TYR A 103 -9.28 -14.12 -4.43
N SER A 104 -10.25 -14.86 -3.87
CA SER A 104 -11.43 -14.31 -3.22
C SER A 104 -11.05 -13.35 -2.09
N LEU A 105 -10.07 -13.74 -1.26
CA LEU A 105 -9.55 -12.88 -0.19
C LEU A 105 -9.00 -11.57 -0.73
N ALA A 106 -8.08 -11.64 -1.71
CA ALA A 106 -7.42 -10.46 -2.27
C ALA A 106 -8.43 -9.44 -2.82
N PHE A 107 -9.38 -9.88 -3.65
CA PHE A 107 -10.39 -8.99 -4.22
C PHE A 107 -11.39 -8.46 -3.18
N SER A 108 -11.70 -9.25 -2.15
CA SER A 108 -12.59 -8.81 -1.08
C SER A 108 -11.94 -7.74 -0.20
N LEU A 109 -10.62 -7.82 0.05
CA LEU A 109 -9.88 -6.77 0.74
C LEU A 109 -9.84 -5.46 -0.06
N ILE A 110 -9.63 -5.55 -1.38
CA ILE A 110 -9.74 -4.40 -2.29
C ILE A 110 -11.16 -3.82 -2.21
N GLY A 111 -12.19 -4.68 -2.24
CA GLY A 111 -13.59 -4.28 -2.15
C GLY A 111 -13.92 -3.53 -0.86
N ILE A 112 -13.42 -3.99 0.29
CA ILE A 112 -13.60 -3.31 1.58
C ILE A 112 -12.88 -1.96 1.63
N ALA A 113 -11.64 -1.89 1.18
CA ALA A 113 -10.91 -0.63 1.14
C ALA A 113 -11.58 0.38 0.19
N SER A 114 -12.03 -0.09 -0.97
CA SER A 114 -12.77 0.72 -1.95
C SER A 114 -14.12 1.18 -1.42
N TRP A 115 -14.85 0.30 -0.73
CA TRP A 115 -16.10 0.65 -0.07
C TRP A 115 -15.87 1.73 0.97
N TRP A 116 -14.89 1.57 1.85
CA TRP A 116 -14.63 2.57 2.88
C TRP A 116 -14.28 3.91 2.25
N GLY A 117 -13.43 3.95 1.22
CA GLY A 117 -13.10 5.19 0.51
C GLY A 117 -14.33 5.86 -0.12
N ALA A 118 -15.17 5.09 -0.81
CA ALA A 118 -16.40 5.60 -1.43
C ALA A 118 -17.44 6.08 -0.40
N GLN A 119 -17.57 5.35 0.71
CA GLN A 119 -18.51 5.66 1.78
C GLN A 119 -18.05 6.87 2.61
N ALA A 120 -16.76 6.99 2.86
CA ALA A 120 -16.17 8.14 3.53
C ALA A 120 -16.29 9.41 2.68
N ALA A 121 -16.14 9.30 1.35
CA ALA A 121 -16.34 10.43 0.44
C ALA A 121 -17.78 10.97 0.52
N GLU A 122 -18.79 10.09 0.52
CA GLU A 122 -20.19 10.50 0.71
C GLU A 122 -20.41 11.20 2.05
N TRP A 123 -19.80 10.73 3.14
CA TRP A 123 -19.97 11.35 4.45
C TRP A 123 -19.34 12.75 4.56
N ILE A 124 -18.48 13.11 3.61
CA ILE A 124 -17.74 14.38 3.58
C ILE A 124 -18.36 15.38 2.59
N ASP A 125 -18.95 14.92 1.48
CA ASP A 125 -19.37 15.74 0.32
C ASP A 125 -20.21 16.97 0.72
N ASP A 126 -21.20 16.79 1.61
CA ASP A 126 -22.11 17.88 2.02
C ASP A 126 -21.63 18.69 3.23
N LYS A 127 -20.50 18.33 3.84
CA LYS A 127 -20.08 18.85 5.16
C LYS A 127 -18.79 19.65 5.14
N ASP A 128 -18.18 19.82 3.96
CA ASP A 128 -16.90 20.48 3.77
C ASP A 128 -15.82 19.94 4.73
N ILE A 129 -15.83 18.63 5.01
CA ILE A 129 -14.88 18.03 5.95
C ILE A 129 -13.55 17.79 5.25
N LYS A 130 -12.45 17.96 5.99
CA LYS A 130 -11.09 17.65 5.51
C LYS A 130 -11.00 16.25 4.92
N THR A 131 -10.57 16.18 3.66
CA THR A 131 -10.31 14.91 2.97
C THR A 131 -9.05 14.21 3.49
N SER A 132 -8.21 14.88 4.31
CA SER A 132 -7.13 14.23 5.07
C SER A 132 -7.63 13.14 6.01
N ALA A 133 -8.85 13.27 6.54
CA ALA A 133 -9.48 12.25 7.37
C ALA A 133 -9.81 10.97 6.56
N LEU A 134 -10.28 11.14 5.32
CA LEU A 134 -10.46 10.04 4.38
C LEU A 134 -9.11 9.37 4.10
N PHE A 135 -8.09 10.16 3.75
CA PHE A 135 -6.78 9.60 3.45
C PHE A 135 -6.18 8.83 4.63
N ALA A 136 -6.28 9.38 5.86
CA ALA A 136 -5.78 8.72 7.07
C ALA A 136 -6.49 7.39 7.35
N GLY A 137 -7.80 7.31 7.15
CA GLY A 137 -8.54 6.06 7.38
C GLY A 137 -8.18 4.97 6.37
N LEU A 138 -7.92 5.30 5.10
CA LEU A 138 -7.37 4.31 4.14
C LEU A 138 -6.01 3.77 4.60
N VAL A 139 -5.15 4.65 5.12
CA VAL A 139 -3.85 4.21 5.65
C VAL A 139 -4.02 3.36 6.92
N PHE A 140 -4.98 3.67 7.80
CA PHE A 140 -5.29 2.82 8.95
C PHE A 140 -5.80 1.44 8.53
N VAL A 141 -6.63 1.35 7.48
CA VAL A 141 -7.04 0.07 6.90
C VAL A 141 -5.83 -0.70 6.35
N ALA A 142 -4.91 -0.03 5.68
CA ALA A 142 -3.69 -0.66 5.17
C ALA A 142 -2.77 -1.17 6.31
N LEU A 143 -2.56 -0.37 7.36
CA LEU A 143 -1.82 -0.78 8.55
C LEU A 143 -2.52 -1.93 9.30
N LEU A 144 -3.86 -1.92 9.32
CA LEU A 144 -4.64 -3.04 9.86
C LEU A 144 -4.42 -4.31 9.05
N PHE A 145 -4.38 -4.24 7.73
CA PHE A 145 -4.03 -5.39 6.89
C PHE A 145 -2.63 -5.90 7.22
N TYR A 146 -1.65 -5.02 7.38
CA TYR A 146 -0.31 -5.42 7.79
C TYR A 146 -0.30 -6.15 9.14
N ALA A 147 -0.93 -5.56 10.17
CA ALA A 147 -0.99 -6.15 11.51
C ALA A 147 -1.77 -7.49 11.53
N LEU A 148 -2.89 -7.57 10.81
CA LEU A 148 -3.66 -8.80 10.65
C LEU A 148 -2.87 -9.85 9.87
N GLY A 149 -2.01 -9.46 8.94
CA GLY A 149 -1.10 -10.35 8.23
C GLY A 149 -0.26 -11.17 9.21
N HIS A 150 0.43 -10.50 10.13
CA HIS A 150 1.21 -11.14 11.18
C HIS A 150 0.37 -12.02 12.12
N PHE A 151 -0.85 -11.58 12.46
CA PHE A 151 -1.76 -12.41 13.24
C PHE A 151 -2.05 -13.76 12.56
N HIS A 152 -2.25 -13.76 11.24
CA HIS A 152 -2.52 -14.98 10.45
C HIS A 152 -1.30 -15.89 10.28
N GLU A 153 -0.07 -15.38 10.45
CA GLU A 153 1.14 -16.21 10.36
C GLU A 153 1.25 -17.24 11.48
N ARG A 154 0.54 -17.01 12.59
CA ARG A 154 0.52 -17.90 13.75
C ARG A 154 0.15 -19.33 13.40
N GLU A 155 -0.82 -19.50 12.50
CA GLU A 155 -1.27 -20.83 12.09
C GLU A 155 -0.77 -21.16 10.69
N THR A 156 -0.12 -22.32 10.56
CA THR A 156 0.43 -22.80 9.27
C THR A 156 -0.63 -22.84 8.17
N LYS A 157 -1.89 -23.13 8.53
CA LYS A 157 -3.03 -23.19 7.61
C LYS A 157 -3.38 -21.85 6.96
N PHE A 158 -3.03 -20.73 7.59
CA PHE A 158 -3.35 -19.37 7.14
C PHE A 158 -2.14 -18.59 6.60
N LYS A 159 -0.97 -19.22 6.42
CA LYS A 159 0.22 -18.54 5.89
C LYS A 159 0.01 -17.87 4.53
N ARG A 160 -0.77 -18.49 3.63
CA ARG A 160 -1.12 -17.87 2.34
C ARG A 160 -1.99 -16.61 2.52
N PHE A 161 -2.85 -16.61 3.53
CA PHE A 161 -3.73 -15.48 3.84
C PHE A 161 -2.92 -14.35 4.45
N ALA A 162 -2.03 -14.68 5.40
CA ALA A 162 -1.08 -13.75 5.98
C ALA A 162 -0.30 -12.99 4.90
N LEU A 163 0.22 -13.71 3.91
CA LEU A 163 0.94 -13.10 2.79
C LEU A 163 0.09 -12.08 2.02
N VAL A 164 -1.18 -12.39 1.73
CA VAL A 164 -2.09 -11.44 1.05
C VAL A 164 -2.25 -10.18 1.88
N PHE A 165 -2.58 -10.32 3.16
CA PHE A 165 -2.74 -9.21 4.09
C PHE A 165 -1.47 -8.35 4.21
N LEU A 166 -0.30 -8.98 4.35
CA LEU A 166 0.99 -8.28 4.41
C LEU A 166 1.28 -7.53 3.12
N ILE A 167 1.10 -8.15 1.95
CA ILE A 167 1.35 -7.52 0.66
C ILE A 167 0.44 -6.30 0.48
N PHE A 168 -0.87 -6.44 0.71
CA PHE A 168 -1.79 -5.31 0.58
C PHE A 168 -1.47 -4.19 1.58
N GLY A 169 -1.12 -4.53 2.81
CA GLY A 169 -0.69 -3.56 3.81
C GLY A 169 0.57 -2.80 3.40
N ILE A 170 1.64 -3.52 3.06
CA ILE A 170 2.93 -2.94 2.64
C ILE A 170 2.72 -2.08 1.39
N ILE A 171 2.17 -2.63 0.30
CA ILE A 171 2.02 -1.89 -0.96
C ILE A 171 1.22 -0.60 -0.76
N SER A 172 0.12 -0.65 0.00
CA SER A 172 -0.74 0.52 0.21
C SER A 172 -0.08 1.59 1.07
N VAL A 173 0.60 1.20 2.16
CA VAL A 173 1.33 2.13 3.03
C VAL A 173 2.54 2.73 2.32
N THR A 174 3.38 1.90 1.70
CA THR A 174 4.53 2.37 0.91
C THR A 174 4.05 3.27 -0.21
N GLY A 175 2.95 2.92 -0.90
CA GLY A 175 2.38 3.74 -1.97
C GLY A 175 1.87 5.11 -1.49
N ALA A 176 1.21 5.16 -0.34
CA ALA A 176 0.78 6.41 0.28
C ALA A 176 1.97 7.30 0.67
N LEU A 177 2.99 6.73 1.34
CA LEU A 177 4.22 7.45 1.71
C LEU A 177 4.99 7.93 0.47
N PHE A 178 5.08 7.08 -0.55
CA PHE A 178 5.72 7.41 -1.80
C PHE A 178 5.03 8.59 -2.47
N PHE A 179 3.71 8.54 -2.61
CA PHE A 179 2.92 9.62 -3.17
C PHE A 179 3.16 10.93 -2.41
N LEU A 180 3.03 10.92 -1.08
CA LEU A 180 3.24 12.10 -0.23
C LEU A 180 4.69 12.60 -0.21
N SER A 181 5.66 11.78 -0.60
CA SER A 181 7.04 12.23 -0.75
C SER A 181 7.26 13.11 -2.00
N THR A 182 6.34 13.09 -2.97
CA THR A 182 6.45 13.83 -4.24
C THR A 182 5.89 15.26 -4.13
N LYS A 183 6.30 16.16 -5.04
CA LYS A 183 5.74 17.53 -5.11
C LYS A 183 4.21 17.51 -5.25
N SER A 184 3.69 16.62 -6.11
CA SER A 184 2.25 16.45 -6.31
C SER A 184 1.54 15.95 -5.05
N GLY A 185 2.12 15.00 -4.32
CA GLY A 185 1.55 14.52 -3.06
C GLY A 185 1.51 15.59 -1.98
N ILE A 186 2.55 16.42 -1.87
CA ILE A 186 2.57 17.56 -0.95
C ILE A 186 1.50 18.60 -1.31
N ALA A 187 1.28 18.88 -2.61
CA ALA A 187 0.20 19.76 -3.05
C ALA A 187 -1.18 19.22 -2.67
N VAL A 188 -1.40 17.93 -2.92
CA VAL A 188 -2.64 17.25 -2.53
C VAL A 188 -2.82 17.23 -1.01
N LEU A 189 -1.75 17.07 -0.23
CA LEU A 189 -1.81 17.16 1.22
C LEU A 189 -2.29 18.56 1.69
N GLY A 190 -1.82 19.63 1.05
CA GLY A 190 -2.28 20.99 1.32
C GLY A 190 -3.80 21.11 1.15
N THR A 191 -4.30 20.71 -0.03
CA THR A 191 -5.75 20.72 -0.32
C THR A 191 -6.54 19.78 0.58
N MET A 192 -5.94 18.66 1.02
CA MET A 192 -6.60 17.71 1.93
C MET A 192 -6.82 18.26 3.34
N THR A 193 -6.03 19.25 3.75
CA THR A 193 -6.16 19.91 5.06
C THR A 193 -7.14 21.07 5.07
N GLU A 194 -7.71 21.42 3.92
CA GLU A 194 -8.75 22.44 3.78
C GLU A 194 -10.11 21.89 4.24
N GLY A 195 -10.96 22.78 4.78
CA GLY A 195 -12.29 22.45 5.27
C GLY A 195 -12.40 22.29 6.80
N ALA A 196 -13.58 21.89 7.23
CA ALA A 196 -13.97 21.66 8.61
C ALA A 196 -13.27 20.43 9.24
N SER A 197 -13.23 20.43 10.57
CA SER A 197 -12.66 19.32 11.33
C SER A 197 -13.41 18.00 11.10
N LEU A 198 -12.70 16.87 11.23
CA LEU A 198 -13.28 15.52 11.11
C LEU A 198 -14.44 15.26 12.09
N PHE A 199 -14.48 15.99 13.21
CA PHE A 199 -15.58 15.94 14.17
C PHE A 199 -16.92 16.46 13.62
N GLY A 200 -16.93 17.12 12.45
CA GLY A 200 -18.16 17.52 11.75
C GLY A 200 -18.97 16.33 11.22
N SER A 201 -18.37 15.15 11.08
CA SER A 201 -19.07 13.89 10.80
C SER A 201 -18.78 12.89 11.91
N TRP A 202 -19.82 12.55 12.67
CA TRP A 202 -19.74 11.48 13.65
C TRP A 202 -19.43 10.14 12.99
N GLN A 203 -19.86 9.91 11.73
CA GLN A 203 -19.58 8.69 10.98
C GLN A 203 -18.08 8.53 10.69
N ILE A 204 -17.44 9.57 10.16
CA ILE A 204 -15.99 9.58 9.91
C ILE A 204 -15.23 9.43 11.23
N THR A 205 -15.58 10.23 12.23
CA THR A 205 -14.94 10.21 13.55
C THR A 205 -15.00 8.83 14.19
N LEU A 206 -16.19 8.22 14.24
CA LEU A 206 -16.40 6.89 14.79
C LEU A 206 -15.62 5.83 13.99
N SER A 207 -15.65 5.90 12.66
CA SER A 207 -14.93 4.93 11.81
C SER A 207 -13.42 4.98 12.02
N LEU A 208 -12.83 6.18 12.08
CA LEU A 208 -11.40 6.37 12.36
C LEU A 208 -11.04 5.89 13.76
N PHE A 209 -11.89 6.16 14.74
CA PHE A 209 -11.72 5.67 16.10
C PHE A 209 -11.73 4.14 16.16
N VAL A 210 -12.70 3.49 15.50
CA VAL A 210 -12.79 2.02 15.42
C VAL A 210 -11.54 1.45 14.75
N PHE A 211 -11.07 2.03 13.64
CA PHE A 211 -9.85 1.59 12.99
C PHE A 211 -8.62 1.75 13.87
N LEU A 212 -8.48 2.88 14.56
CA LEU A 212 -7.35 3.13 15.45
C LEU A 212 -7.34 2.15 16.63
N VAL A 213 -8.49 1.95 17.30
CA VAL A 213 -8.62 0.99 18.41
C VAL A 213 -8.33 -0.43 17.93
N SER A 214 -8.88 -0.83 16.78
CA SER A 214 -8.62 -2.15 16.20
C SER A 214 -7.13 -2.33 15.87
N LEU A 215 -6.49 -1.30 15.31
CA LEU A 215 -5.08 -1.34 14.93
C LEU A 215 -4.18 -1.48 16.14
N ILE A 216 -4.42 -0.68 17.18
CA ILE A 216 -3.70 -0.75 18.45
C ILE A 216 -3.91 -2.13 19.09
N GLY A 217 -5.15 -2.61 19.13
CA GLY A 217 -5.48 -3.92 19.71
C GLY A 217 -4.76 -5.08 19.02
N VAL A 218 -4.82 -5.14 17.68
CA VAL A 218 -4.16 -6.20 16.89
C VAL A 218 -2.63 -6.08 16.99
N THR A 219 -2.09 -4.87 16.95
CA THR A 219 -0.64 -4.64 17.05
C THR A 219 -0.12 -5.03 18.43
N PHE A 220 -0.82 -4.63 19.50
CA PHE A 220 -0.48 -4.98 20.87
C PHE A 220 -0.55 -6.49 21.09
N PHE A 221 -1.63 -7.14 20.62
CA PHE A 221 -1.74 -8.59 20.68
C PHE A 221 -0.59 -9.29 19.94
N SER A 222 -0.24 -8.82 18.75
CA SER A 222 0.86 -9.35 17.94
C SER A 222 2.21 -9.16 18.60
N ALA A 223 2.43 -8.03 19.29
CA ALA A 223 3.62 -7.75 20.08
C ALA A 223 3.75 -8.70 21.28
N VAL A 224 2.68 -8.88 22.06
CA VAL A 224 2.64 -9.79 23.22
C VAL A 224 2.91 -11.24 22.80
N LYS A 225 2.39 -11.65 21.63
CA LYS A 225 2.62 -12.97 21.06
C LYS A 225 3.96 -13.09 20.31
N LYS A 226 4.79 -12.05 20.27
CA LYS A 226 6.08 -12.01 19.56
C LYS A 226 5.94 -12.38 18.07
N LEU A 227 4.80 -12.09 17.47
CA LEU A 227 4.54 -12.29 16.03
C LEU A 227 5.19 -11.17 15.21
N MET A 228 5.35 -10.01 15.82
CA MET A 228 6.01 -8.84 15.25
C MET A 228 7.26 -8.51 16.05
N SER A 229 8.30 -8.06 15.35
CA SER A 229 9.48 -7.49 15.99
C SER A 229 9.15 -6.15 16.66
N PRO A 230 9.87 -5.74 17.72
CA PRO A 230 9.66 -4.44 18.36
C PRO A 230 9.79 -3.26 17.38
N PHE A 231 10.66 -3.36 16.37
CA PHE A 231 10.84 -2.33 15.35
C PHE A 231 9.62 -2.20 14.43
N GLU A 232 8.99 -3.32 14.03
CA GLU A 232 7.76 -3.29 13.24
C GLU A 232 6.59 -2.71 14.03
N VAL A 233 6.47 -3.06 15.31
CA VAL A 233 5.46 -2.48 16.21
C VAL A 233 5.64 -0.96 16.30
N LEU A 234 6.88 -0.50 16.54
CA LEU A 234 7.20 0.92 16.60
C LEU A 234 6.88 1.61 15.27
N ALA A 235 7.21 1.00 14.13
CA ALA A 235 6.93 1.55 12.81
C ALA A 235 5.43 1.69 12.56
N VAL A 236 4.63 0.66 12.87
CA VAL A 236 3.16 0.71 12.73
C VAL A 236 2.56 1.81 13.60
N LEU A 237 2.98 1.92 14.86
CA LEU A 237 2.49 2.97 15.76
C LEU A 237 2.93 4.37 15.33
N ALA A 238 4.17 4.53 14.87
CA ALA A 238 4.69 5.80 14.36
C ALA A 238 3.94 6.26 13.11
N LEU A 239 3.66 5.34 12.18
CA LEU A 239 2.86 5.63 10.99
C LEU A 239 1.40 5.93 11.35
N ALA A 240 0.79 5.16 12.25
CA ALA A 240 -0.56 5.45 12.74
C ALA A 240 -0.64 6.84 13.39
N ALA A 241 0.36 7.22 14.19
CA ALA A 241 0.46 8.54 14.79
C ALA A 241 0.64 9.63 13.73
N LEU A 242 1.54 9.44 12.75
CA LEU A 242 1.77 10.38 11.66
C LEU A 242 0.48 10.69 10.89
N PHE A 243 -0.24 9.65 10.45
CA PHE A 243 -1.49 9.81 9.70
C PHE A 243 -2.65 10.29 10.57
N GLY A 244 -2.69 9.92 11.86
CA GLY A 244 -3.63 10.48 12.82
C GLY A 244 -3.43 11.97 13.06
N ILE A 245 -2.18 12.43 13.14
CA ILE A 245 -1.84 13.85 13.21
C ILE A 245 -2.31 14.55 11.95
N ILE A 246 -2.02 14.00 10.76
CA ILE A 246 -2.45 14.57 9.47
C ILE A 246 -3.97 14.77 9.38
N ALA A 247 -4.75 13.81 9.90
CA ALA A 247 -6.21 13.95 9.96
C ALA A 247 -6.66 15.14 10.83
N LEU A 248 -5.89 15.46 11.87
CA LEU A 248 -6.20 16.51 12.85
C LEU A 248 -5.54 17.87 12.54
N LEU A 249 -4.64 17.95 11.56
CA LEU A 249 -3.90 19.16 11.25
C LEU A 249 -4.84 20.32 10.88
N PRO A 250 -4.56 21.56 11.34
CA PRO A 250 -5.19 22.75 10.77
C PRO A 250 -4.75 22.94 9.31
N GLN A 251 -5.49 23.75 8.56
CA GLN A 251 -5.19 24.05 7.16
C GLN A 251 -3.72 24.48 6.99
N GLN A 252 -3.04 23.86 6.03
CA GLN A 252 -1.62 24.09 5.76
C GLN A 252 -1.43 24.75 4.39
N THR A 253 -0.66 25.82 4.35
CA THR A 253 -0.19 26.42 3.10
C THR A 253 1.10 25.74 2.66
N MET A 254 1.03 24.82 1.71
CA MET A 254 2.20 24.01 1.30
C MET A 254 3.14 24.72 0.31
N PHE A 255 2.63 25.70 -0.43
CA PHE A 255 3.38 26.46 -1.43
C PHE A 255 3.29 27.95 -1.12
N ALA A 256 4.40 28.68 -1.31
CA ALA A 256 4.39 30.13 -1.21
C ALA A 256 3.53 30.69 -2.36
N GLN A 257 2.63 31.62 -2.06
CA GLN A 257 1.77 32.27 -3.07
C GLN A 257 2.63 33.00 -4.11
N ALA A 258 2.86 32.38 -5.28
CA ALA A 258 2.97 33.12 -6.52
C ALA A 258 1.53 33.43 -7.01
N GLY A 259 1.34 34.60 -7.63
CA GLY A 259 0.04 35.22 -7.92
C GLY A 259 -1.10 34.28 -8.34
N ARG A 260 -2.31 34.67 -7.89
CA ARG A 260 -3.60 34.00 -8.08
C ARG A 260 -3.79 33.36 -9.47
N SER A 261 -4.38 32.17 -9.42
CA SER A 261 -5.23 31.53 -10.43
C SER A 261 -4.52 30.53 -11.37
N TYR A 262 -4.86 29.25 -11.21
CA TYR A 262 -4.67 28.13 -12.16
C TYR A 262 -3.41 27.25 -12.10
N GLU A 263 -2.66 27.20 -11.00
CA GLU A 263 -1.51 26.30 -10.89
C GLU A 263 -1.67 25.20 -9.81
N ILE A 264 -2.71 24.37 -9.92
CA ILE A 264 -2.75 23.06 -9.22
C ILE A 264 -1.58 22.15 -9.69
N TYR A 265 -0.96 22.49 -10.82
CA TYR A 265 0.16 21.76 -11.44
C TYR A 265 1.45 22.58 -11.57
N GLY A 266 1.46 23.84 -11.12
CA GLY A 266 2.55 24.76 -11.39
C GLY A 266 3.40 25.06 -10.16
N GLY A 267 4.69 24.74 -10.29
CA GLY A 267 5.73 25.77 -10.21
C GLY A 267 6.06 26.45 -8.89
N GLY A 268 5.16 26.54 -7.92
CA GLY A 268 5.42 27.28 -6.67
C GLY A 268 6.62 26.74 -5.89
N GLU A 269 7.39 27.65 -5.28
CA GLU A 269 8.37 27.28 -4.26
C GLU A 269 7.64 26.73 -3.02
N LEU A 270 8.24 25.73 -2.38
CA LEU A 270 7.68 25.16 -1.16
C LEU A 270 7.69 26.21 -0.06
N SER A 271 6.58 26.31 0.68
CA SER A 271 6.57 27.10 1.92
C SER A 271 7.45 26.43 2.98
N GLY A 272 7.66 27.09 4.12
CA GLY A 272 8.33 26.45 5.27
C GLY A 272 7.61 25.17 5.73
N SER A 273 6.27 25.18 5.74
CA SER A 273 5.42 24.02 6.07
C SER A 273 5.57 22.91 5.01
N GLY A 274 5.48 23.26 3.72
CA GLY A 274 5.64 22.31 2.62
C GLY A 274 7.02 21.65 2.61
N THR A 275 8.07 22.42 2.90
CA THR A 275 9.45 21.92 3.01
C THR A 275 9.59 20.93 4.16
N LEU A 276 9.01 21.23 5.32
CA LEU A 276 9.01 20.35 6.49
C LEU A 276 8.29 19.03 6.17
N TRP A 277 7.10 19.07 5.57
CA TRP A 277 6.36 17.86 5.21
C TRP A 277 7.08 17.03 4.15
N ALA A 278 7.62 17.67 3.12
CA ALA A 278 8.45 17.01 2.12
C ALA A 278 9.62 16.28 2.78
N PHE A 279 10.34 16.95 3.68
CA PHE A 279 11.43 16.33 4.43
C PHE A 279 10.95 15.11 5.23
N ILE A 280 9.87 15.24 6.01
CA ILE A 280 9.30 14.14 6.81
C ILE A 280 8.97 12.93 5.92
N PHE A 281 8.20 13.10 4.84
CA PHE A 281 7.80 11.95 4.03
C PHE A 281 8.96 11.30 3.28
N ASN A 282 9.96 12.07 2.83
CA ASN A 282 11.15 11.50 2.21
C ASN A 282 11.96 10.66 3.21
N PHE A 283 12.09 11.12 4.45
CA PHE A 283 12.74 10.35 5.51
C PHE A 283 11.94 9.12 5.92
N VAL A 284 10.63 9.27 6.12
CA VAL A 284 9.74 8.17 6.53
C VAL A 284 9.69 7.08 5.47
N VAL A 285 9.53 7.41 4.18
CA VAL A 285 9.53 6.39 3.12
C VAL A 285 10.89 5.71 3.00
N PHE A 286 12.00 6.46 3.13
CA PHE A 286 13.33 5.87 3.08
C PHE A 286 13.56 4.86 4.22
N PHE A 287 13.22 5.24 5.46
CA PHE A 287 13.36 4.36 6.61
C PHE A 287 12.36 3.20 6.62
N GLU A 288 11.14 3.39 6.09
CA GLU A 288 10.17 2.31 5.91
C GLU A 288 10.74 1.23 4.98
N LEU A 289 11.34 1.61 3.86
CA LEU A 289 11.94 0.68 2.90
C LEU A 289 13.17 -0.06 3.46
N LEU A 290 14.02 0.65 4.21
CA LEU A 290 15.11 0.02 4.96
C LEU A 290 14.56 -0.95 6.02
N GLY A 291 13.53 -0.54 6.74
CA GLY A 291 12.84 -1.33 7.75
C GLY A 291 12.23 -2.61 7.15
N LEU A 292 11.65 -2.53 5.95
CA LEU A 292 11.11 -3.67 5.23
C LEU A 292 12.21 -4.68 4.85
N MET A 293 13.35 -4.21 4.33
CA MET A 293 14.49 -5.06 4.03
C MET A 293 15.10 -5.68 5.30
N PHE A 294 15.19 -4.90 6.37
CA PHE A 294 15.72 -5.36 7.66
C PHE A 294 14.79 -6.39 8.33
N SER A 295 13.47 -6.16 8.29
CA SER A 295 12.47 -7.15 8.71
C SER A 295 12.63 -8.45 7.92
N GLY A 296 12.74 -8.37 6.58
CA GLY A 296 13.01 -9.54 5.75
C GLY A 296 14.29 -10.29 6.11
N TYR A 297 15.34 -9.57 6.51
CA TYR A 297 16.59 -10.18 6.99
C TYR A 297 16.41 -10.90 8.33
N ILE A 298 15.82 -10.24 9.34
CA ILE A 298 15.55 -10.84 10.66
C ILE A 298 14.67 -12.09 10.54
N ARG A 299 13.64 -11.99 9.71
CA ARG A 299 12.64 -13.05 9.53
C ARG A 299 13.10 -14.15 8.57
N GLN A 300 14.27 -13.99 7.94
CA GLN A 300 14.78 -14.87 6.89
C GLN A 300 13.82 -15.01 5.70
N GLU A 301 13.08 -13.95 5.39
CA GLU A 301 12.08 -13.90 4.33
C GLU A 301 12.60 -13.09 3.15
N SER A 302 13.09 -13.80 2.15
CA SER A 302 13.72 -13.18 0.99
C SER A 302 12.75 -12.34 0.14
N TRP A 303 11.45 -12.60 0.21
CA TRP A 303 10.44 -11.84 -0.52
C TRP A 303 10.29 -10.40 0.02
N LEU A 304 10.38 -10.19 1.34
CA LEU A 304 10.38 -8.85 1.96
C LEU A 304 11.60 -8.04 1.53
N ILE A 305 12.79 -8.66 1.55
CA ILE A 305 14.03 -8.03 1.08
C ILE A 305 13.91 -7.61 -0.39
N ASN A 306 13.40 -8.50 -1.24
CA ASN A 306 13.24 -8.22 -2.66
C ASN A 306 12.20 -7.11 -2.90
N LEU A 307 11.11 -7.10 -2.13
CA LEU A 307 10.07 -6.07 -2.24
C LEU A 307 10.58 -4.70 -1.81
N GLY A 308 11.30 -4.62 -0.69
CA GLY A 308 11.94 -3.38 -0.23
C GLY A 308 13.01 -2.87 -1.18
N ALA A 309 13.84 -3.77 -1.73
CA ALA A 309 14.80 -3.39 -2.77
C ALA A 309 14.11 -2.89 -4.04
N LEU A 310 13.01 -3.52 -4.47
CA LEU A 310 12.25 -3.06 -5.63
C LEU A 310 11.69 -1.65 -5.40
N PHE A 311 11.05 -1.39 -4.26
CA PHE A 311 10.49 -0.08 -3.96
C PHE A 311 11.57 0.99 -3.74
N LEU A 312 12.70 0.65 -3.13
CA LEU A 312 13.84 1.56 -3.01
C LEU A 312 14.41 1.92 -4.38
N PHE A 313 14.50 0.96 -5.29
CA PHE A 313 14.92 1.22 -6.67
C PHE A 313 13.95 2.18 -7.35
N LEU A 314 12.64 1.92 -7.24
CA LEU A 314 11.59 2.78 -7.77
C LEU A 314 11.61 4.20 -7.17
N LEU A 315 11.87 4.33 -5.87
CA LEU A 315 12.00 5.61 -5.18
C LEU A 315 13.18 6.39 -5.75
N ILE A 316 14.33 5.75 -5.88
CA ILE A 316 15.54 6.38 -6.44
C ILE A 316 15.28 6.83 -7.88
N VAL A 317 14.61 6.00 -8.70
CA VAL A 317 14.21 6.35 -10.06
C VAL A 317 13.34 7.61 -10.05
N VAL A 318 12.24 7.62 -9.30
CA VAL A 318 11.31 8.78 -9.29
C VAL A 318 11.99 10.04 -8.78
N LYS A 319 12.77 9.96 -7.69
CA LYS A 319 13.51 11.13 -7.17
C LYS A 319 14.56 11.65 -8.15
N TYR A 320 15.21 10.74 -8.88
CA TYR A 320 16.12 11.12 -9.93
C TYR A 320 15.40 11.90 -11.03
N PHE A 321 14.27 11.40 -11.53
CA PHE A 321 13.47 12.09 -12.55
C PHE A 321 12.96 13.45 -12.05
N ASP A 322 12.47 13.53 -10.81
CA ASP A 322 11.99 14.78 -10.21
C ASP A 322 13.10 15.86 -10.13
N TRP A 323 14.33 15.49 -9.77
CA TRP A 323 15.42 16.46 -9.59
C TRP A 323 16.11 16.84 -10.90
N PHE A 324 16.48 15.84 -11.71
CA PHE A 324 17.32 16.02 -12.89
C PHE A 324 16.54 16.52 -14.11
N PHE A 325 15.26 16.17 -14.27
CA PHE A 325 14.50 16.54 -15.47
C PHE A 325 14.24 18.04 -15.56
N THR A 326 14.18 18.71 -14.40
CA THR A 326 13.96 20.16 -14.30
C THR A 326 15.23 20.99 -14.52
N SER A 327 16.42 20.40 -14.34
CA SER A 327 17.65 21.16 -14.15
C SER A 327 18.70 20.97 -15.25
N LEU A 328 18.55 19.98 -16.14
CA LEU A 328 19.58 19.60 -17.11
C LEU A 328 19.05 19.48 -18.54
N ASP A 329 19.94 19.76 -19.51
CA ASP A 329 19.67 19.49 -20.92
C ASP A 329 19.29 18.02 -21.13
N LYS A 330 18.23 17.80 -21.90
CA LYS A 330 17.59 16.48 -22.08
C LYS A 330 18.59 15.38 -22.47
N SER A 331 19.57 15.68 -23.32
CA SER A 331 20.58 14.72 -23.77
C SER A 331 21.54 14.29 -22.64
N ILE A 332 21.99 15.24 -21.82
CA ILE A 332 22.87 14.97 -20.67
C ILE A 332 22.10 14.22 -19.58
N PHE A 333 20.84 14.60 -19.38
CA PHE A 333 19.91 13.90 -18.49
C PHE A 333 19.83 12.41 -18.83
N PHE A 334 19.59 12.03 -20.09
CA PHE A 334 19.43 10.62 -20.46
C PHE A 334 20.72 9.80 -20.27
N ILE A 335 21.89 10.37 -20.56
CA ILE A 335 23.18 9.70 -20.35
C ILE A 335 23.46 9.51 -18.85
N GLY A 336 23.25 10.58 -18.06
CA GLY A 336 23.39 10.53 -16.61
C GLY A 336 22.43 9.53 -15.96
N ALA A 337 21.19 9.47 -16.44
CA ALA A 337 20.16 8.57 -15.94
C ALA A 337 20.56 7.11 -16.17
N GLY A 338 21.05 6.78 -17.36
CA GLY A 338 21.51 5.44 -17.70
C GLY A 338 22.65 4.97 -16.78
N ILE A 339 23.67 5.81 -16.59
CA ILE A 339 24.81 5.50 -15.72
C ILE A 339 24.36 5.36 -14.27
N PHE A 340 23.55 6.30 -13.78
CA PHE A 340 23.08 6.30 -12.39
C PHE A 340 22.21 5.07 -12.08
N LEU A 341 21.23 4.74 -12.94
CA LEU A 341 20.39 3.57 -12.79
C LEU A 341 21.20 2.27 -12.82
N PHE A 342 22.22 2.20 -13.67
CA PHE A 342 23.11 1.04 -13.72
C PHE A 342 23.91 0.88 -12.42
N VAL A 343 24.53 1.96 -11.93
CA VAL A 343 25.33 1.95 -10.70
C VAL A 343 24.47 1.62 -9.48
N VAL A 344 23.34 2.30 -9.31
CA VAL A 344 22.40 2.04 -8.20
C VAL A 344 21.88 0.62 -8.28
N GLY A 345 21.40 0.17 -9.45
CA GLY A 345 20.91 -1.19 -9.64
C GLY A 345 21.97 -2.25 -9.31
N TRP A 346 23.23 -2.02 -9.69
CA TRP A 346 24.35 -2.88 -9.36
C TRP A 346 24.60 -2.96 -7.85
N PHE A 347 24.65 -1.81 -7.16
CA PHE A 347 24.87 -1.76 -5.71
C PHE A 347 23.73 -2.44 -4.95
N MET A 348 22.48 -2.21 -5.37
CA MET A 348 21.30 -2.83 -4.77
C MET A 348 21.29 -4.34 -4.95
N GLU A 349 21.63 -4.84 -6.14
CA GLU A 349 21.75 -6.29 -6.38
C GLU A 349 22.89 -6.91 -5.55
N LYS A 350 24.02 -6.20 -5.41
CA LYS A 350 25.12 -6.65 -4.56
C LYS A 350 24.71 -6.73 -3.08
N GLY A 351 24.04 -5.70 -2.56
CA GLY A 351 23.53 -5.67 -1.19
C GLY A 351 22.51 -6.77 -0.93
N ARG A 352 21.56 -6.97 -1.85
CA ARG A 352 20.58 -8.06 -1.80
C ARG A 352 21.24 -9.44 -1.76
N ARG A 353 22.24 -9.69 -2.62
CA ARG A 353 23.00 -10.96 -2.63
C ARG A 353 23.72 -11.20 -1.31
N TYR A 354 24.33 -10.17 -0.74
CA TYR A 354 24.99 -10.27 0.55
C TYR A 354 24.01 -10.69 1.65
N MET A 355 22.87 -10.00 1.76
CA MET A 355 21.83 -10.32 2.75
C MET A 355 21.27 -11.75 2.58
N ILE A 356 20.99 -12.15 1.34
CA ILE A 356 20.45 -13.50 1.06
C ILE A 356 21.50 -14.59 1.31
N SER A 357 22.78 -14.32 1.03
CA SER A 357 23.85 -15.28 1.32
C SER A 357 23.98 -15.53 2.82
N GLY A 358 23.83 -14.49 3.66
CA GLY A 358 23.79 -14.62 5.11
C GLY A 358 22.68 -15.56 5.59
N ILE A 359 21.47 -15.43 5.03
CA ILE A 359 20.33 -16.31 5.35
C ILE A 359 20.62 -17.78 5.02
N LYS A 360 21.27 -18.05 3.88
CA LYS A 360 21.60 -19.43 3.46
C LYS A 360 22.65 -20.08 4.37
N THR A 361 23.71 -19.36 4.71
CA THR A 361 24.77 -19.87 5.59
C THR A 361 24.25 -20.16 7.00
N GLN A 362 23.33 -19.33 7.51
CA GLN A 362 22.72 -19.56 8.83
C GLN A 362 21.76 -20.75 8.82
N SER A 363 21.01 -20.96 7.74
CA SER A 363 20.12 -22.12 7.61
C SER A 363 20.88 -23.45 7.53
N GLN A 364 22.08 -23.47 6.95
CA GLN A 364 22.93 -24.67 6.87
C GLN A 364 23.62 -25.04 8.20
N LYS A 365 23.72 -24.11 9.17
CA LYS A 365 24.30 -24.41 10.49
C LYS A 365 23.28 -24.94 11.51
N VAL A 366 21.99 -24.87 11.18
CA VAL A 366 20.88 -25.29 12.06
C VAL A 366 20.26 -26.62 11.61
N SER A 367 20.53 -27.07 10.38
CA SER A 367 20.31 -28.46 9.93
C SER A 367 21.53 -29.32 10.24
#